data_AF-A0A0C1JTJ5-F1
#
_entry.id   AF-A0A0C1JTJ5-F1
#
_cell.length_a   1.000
_cell.length_b   1.000
_cell.length_c   1.000
_cell.angle_alpha   90.00
_cell.angle_beta   90.00
_cell.angle_gamma   90.00
#
_symmetry.space_group_name_H-M   'P 1'
#
loop_
_entity.id
_entity.type
_entity.pdbx_description
1 polymer ?
#
loop_
_entity_poly.entity_id
_entity_poly.type
_entity_poly.pdbx_seq_one_letter_code
_entity_poly.pdbx_strand_id
1 'polypeptide(L)'
;MGAMSDIIYVDRLTGKKQIEKVYKGAVIRFLYGDSKLSRLIQPFLLPPLAKWPFISHCYGLLQKRPSSAKKILPFIKNFDVNISEFFNASNPL
;
A
#
# COMPACT_ATOMS: atom_id res chain seq x y z
N MET A 1 11.74 6.02 19.96
CA MET A 1 11.36 4.94 19.03
C MET A 1 10.34 5.52 18.08
N GLY A 2 10.49 5.54 16.77
CA GLY A 2 11.57 5.33 15.82
C GLY A 2 10.92 5.65 14.47
N ALA A 3 11.15 6.85 13.92
CA ALA A 3 10.48 7.30 12.71
C ALA A 3 10.54 6.20 11.63
N MET A 4 9.38 5.90 11.02
CA MET A 4 9.27 4.92 9.93
C MET A 4 10.27 5.31 8.84
N SER A 5 11.39 4.60 8.80
CA SER A 5 12.52 4.89 7.93
C SER A 5 12.25 4.37 6.53
N ASP A 6 12.82 5.05 5.54
CA ASP A 6 12.77 4.56 4.17
C ASP A 6 13.35 3.14 4.08
N ILE A 7 12.65 2.29 3.32
CA ILE A 7 13.14 0.95 3.02
C ILE A 7 14.18 1.11 1.90
N ILE A 8 15.43 0.73 2.16
CA ILE A 8 16.51 0.84 1.18
C ILE A 8 16.77 -0.54 0.59
N TYR A 9 16.72 -0.66 -0.73
CA TYR A 9 17.10 -1.86 -1.46
C TYR A 9 18.26 -1.58 -2.41
N VAL A 10 18.97 -2.64 -2.82
CA VAL A 10 19.99 -2.56 -3.86
C VAL A 10 19.38 -3.08 -5.15
N ASP A 11 19.34 -2.24 -6.16
CA ASP A 11 18.92 -2.62 -7.50
C ASP A 11 19.94 -3.60 -8.09
N ARG A 12 19.48 -4.80 -8.50
CA ARG A 12 20.37 -5.88 -8.94
C ARG A 12 21.07 -5.58 -10.26
N LEU A 13 20.43 -4.83 -11.15
CA LEU A 13 20.96 -4.55 -12.49
C LEU A 13 22.01 -3.43 -12.45
N THR A 14 21.81 -2.46 -11.56
CA THR A 14 22.66 -1.26 -11.49
C THR A 14 23.62 -1.26 -10.30
N GLY A 15 23.40 -2.11 -9.29
CA GLY A 15 24.15 -2.15 -8.04
C GLY A 15 23.92 -0.94 -7.12
N LYS A 16 23.00 -0.05 -7.46
CA LYS A 16 22.76 1.20 -6.73
C LYS A 16 21.78 0.99 -5.59
N LYS A 17 21.99 1.69 -4.46
CA LYS A 17 21.00 1.79 -3.40
C LYS A 17 19.85 2.68 -3.86
N GLN A 18 18.63 2.21 -3.67
CA GLN A 18 17.39 2.89 -4.02
C GLN A 18 16.41 2.82 -2.83
N ILE A 19 15.49 3.79 -2.78
CA ILE A 19 14.39 3.81 -1.80
C ILE A 19 13.20 3.07 -2.39
N GLU A 20 12.66 2.11 -1.65
CA GLU A 20 11.48 1.36 -2.05
C GLU A 20 10.22 2.23 -2.02
N LYS A 21 9.52 2.28 -3.16
CA LYS A 21 8.20 2.91 -3.23
C LYS A 21 7.21 2.02 -2.49
N VAL A 22 6.41 2.59 -1.60
CA VAL A 22 5.37 1.88 -0.84
C VAL A 22 3.99 2.38 -1.27
N TYR A 23 3.11 1.46 -1.67
CA TYR A 23 1.74 1.82 -2.06
C TYR A 23 1.00 2.44 -0.89
N LYS A 24 0.45 3.63 -1.12
CA LYS A 24 -0.17 4.47 -0.06
C LYS A 24 0.75 4.69 1.15
N GLY A 25 2.06 4.78 0.93
CA GLY A 25 3.05 4.94 2.00
C GLY A 25 2.76 6.11 2.95
N ALA A 26 2.17 7.22 2.47
CA ALA A 26 1.75 8.31 3.34
C ALA A 26 0.67 7.91 4.35
N VAL A 27 -0.30 7.09 3.96
CA VAL A 27 -1.35 6.56 4.85
C VAL A 27 -0.73 5.58 5.86
N ILE A 28 0.18 4.73 5.41
CA ILE A 28 0.89 3.79 6.30
C ILE A 28 1.73 4.57 7.33
N ARG A 29 2.49 5.59 6.90
CA ARG A 29 3.23 6.48 7.80
C ARG A 29 2.31 7.26 8.74
N PHE A 30 1.12 7.63 8.31
CA PHE A 30 0.15 8.28 9.18
C PHE A 30 -0.40 7.32 10.25
N LEU A 31 -0.74 6.08 9.88
CA LEU A 31 -1.35 5.09 10.78
C LEU A 31 -0.34 4.45 11.75
N TYR A 32 0.90 4.26 11.29
CA TYR A 32 1.94 3.49 12.00
C TYR A 32 3.23 4.27 12.26
N GLY A 33 3.31 5.53 11.85
CA GLY A 33 4.50 6.36 12.09
C GLY A 33 4.47 7.11 13.41
N ASP A 34 5.59 7.76 13.71
CA ASP A 34 5.87 8.40 15.00
C ASP A 34 5.62 9.91 15.05
N SER A 35 4.91 10.45 14.06
CA SER A 35 4.51 11.85 14.05
C SER A 35 3.57 12.14 15.24
N LYS A 36 3.63 13.35 15.81
CA LYS A 36 2.78 13.76 16.95
C LYS A 36 1.29 13.50 16.70
N LEU A 37 0.83 13.81 15.48
CA LEU A 37 -0.55 13.57 15.05
C LEU A 37 -0.88 12.08 14.95
N SER A 38 0.03 11.27 14.41
CA SER A 38 -0.12 9.82 14.30
C SER A 38 -0.30 9.20 15.69
N ARG A 39 0.58 9.50 16.65
CA ARG A 39 0.49 8.95 18.02
C ARG A 39 -0.81 9.31 18.74
N LEU A 40 -1.35 10.51 18.49
CA LEU A 40 -2.60 10.94 19.11
C LEU A 40 -3.81 10.18 18.57
N ILE A 41 -3.83 9.90 17.26
CA ILE A 41 -4.98 9.33 16.55
C ILE A 41 -4.93 7.79 16.56
N GLN A 42 -3.75 7.20 16.56
CA GLN A 42 -3.50 5.76 16.50
C GLN A 42 -4.32 4.93 17.51
N PRO A 43 -4.38 5.26 18.83
CA PRO A 43 -5.13 4.44 19.79
C PRO A 43 -6.64 4.45 19.55
N PHE A 44 -7.18 5.49 18.92
CA PHE A 44 -8.61 5.58 18.63
C PHE A 44 -8.97 5.00 17.25
N LEU A 45 -8.06 5.13 16.28
CA LEU A 45 -8.36 4.78 14.89
C LEU A 45 -7.95 3.34 14.53
N LEU A 46 -6.81 2.83 15.03
CA LEU A 46 -6.35 1.48 14.68
C LEU A 46 -7.27 0.36 15.20
N PRO A 47 -7.72 0.35 16.47
CA PRO A 47 -8.56 -0.74 16.95
C PRO A 47 -9.85 -0.96 16.13
N PRO A 48 -10.66 0.07 15.82
CA PRO A 48 -11.85 -0.14 15.00
C PRO A 48 -11.49 -0.48 13.55
N LEU A 49 -10.45 0.13 12.96
CA LEU A 49 -10.01 -0.20 11.60
C LEU A 49 -9.58 -1.67 11.46
N ALA A 50 -8.89 -2.21 12.47
CA ALA A 50 -8.32 -3.56 12.42
C ALA A 50 -9.28 -4.66 12.88
N LYS A 51 -10.13 -4.37 13.89
CA LYS A 51 -10.93 -5.40 14.56
C LYS A 51 -12.40 -5.41 14.16
N TRP A 52 -12.93 -4.31 13.59
CA TRP A 52 -14.35 -4.23 13.33
C TRP A 52 -14.69 -4.82 11.94
N PRO A 53 -15.40 -5.96 11.86
CA PRO A 53 -15.74 -6.60 10.57
C PRO A 53 -16.50 -5.69 9.61
N PHE A 54 -17.27 -4.73 10.12
CA PHE A 54 -18.03 -3.79 9.29
C PHE A 54 -17.11 -2.91 8.43
N ILE A 55 -15.97 -2.47 8.96
CA ILE A 55 -15.00 -1.65 8.22
C ILE A 55 -14.42 -2.42 7.04
N SER A 56 -14.00 -3.67 7.28
CA SER A 56 -13.48 -4.55 6.24
C SER A 56 -14.54 -4.85 5.17
N HIS A 57 -15.80 -5.06 5.58
CA HIS A 57 -16.91 -5.28 4.66
C HIS A 57 -17.16 -4.07 3.75
N CYS A 58 -17.28 -2.87 4.34
CA CYS A 58 -17.44 -1.62 3.58
C CYS A 58 -16.28 -1.38 2.63
N TYR A 59 -15.05 -1.63 3.07
CA TYR A 59 -13.87 -1.51 2.23
C TYR A 59 -13.90 -2.47 1.03
N GLY A 60 -14.32 -3.73 1.25
CA GLY A 60 -14.54 -4.70 0.18
C GLY A 60 -15.61 -4.26 -0.81
N LEU A 61 -16.74 -3.73 -0.35
CA LEU A 61 -17.78 -3.18 -1.23
C LEU A 61 -17.25 -2.03 -2.08
N LEU A 62 -16.43 -1.14 -1.51
CA LEU A 62 -15.78 -0.06 -2.26
C LEU A 62 -14.79 -0.58 -3.31
N GLN A 63 -14.11 -1.69 -3.05
CA GLN A 63 -13.21 -2.33 -4.02
C GLN A 63 -13.94 -3.01 -5.17
N LYS A 64 -15.15 -3.55 -4.94
CA LYS A 64 -15.97 -4.18 -6.01
C LYS A 64 -16.59 -3.19 -7.00
N ARG A 65 -16.60 -1.89 -6.70
CA ARG A 65 -17.16 -0.87 -7.60
C ARG A 65 -16.27 -0.70 -8.85
N PRO A 66 -16.83 -0.53 -10.07
CA PRO A 66 -16.04 -0.34 -11.29
C PRO A 66 -15.06 0.86 -11.22
N SER A 67 -15.40 1.88 -10.44
CA SER A 67 -14.53 3.04 -10.21
C SER A 67 -13.22 2.69 -9.48
N SER A 68 -13.14 1.55 -8.78
CA SER A 68 -11.93 1.08 -8.11
C SER A 68 -10.82 0.74 -9.12
N ALA A 69 -11.20 0.27 -10.31
CA ALA A 69 -10.27 -0.08 -11.39
C ALA A 69 -9.44 1.12 -11.86
N LYS A 70 -9.94 2.35 -11.66
CA LYS A 70 -9.20 3.59 -11.95
C LYS A 70 -7.87 3.69 -11.16
N LYS A 71 -7.70 2.92 -10.09
CA LYS A 71 -6.46 2.85 -9.30
C LYS A 71 -5.36 2.00 -9.95
N ILE A 72 -5.72 1.11 -10.89
CA ILE A 72 -4.80 0.15 -11.51
C ILE A 72 -3.77 0.86 -12.39
N LEU A 73 -4.21 1.74 -13.30
CA LEU A 73 -3.30 2.43 -14.22
C LEU A 73 -2.27 3.32 -13.48
N PRO A 74 -2.65 4.14 -12.48
CA PRO A 74 -1.69 4.84 -11.65
C PRO A 74 -0.74 3.90 -10.89
N PHE A 75 -1.24 2.76 -10.41
CA PHE A 75 -0.39 1.78 -9.72
C PHE A 75 0.68 1.22 -10.66
N ILE A 76 0.29 0.77 -11.85
CA ILE A 76 1.23 0.25 -12.86
C ILE A 76 2.30 1.28 -13.19
N LYS A 77 1.90 2.53 -13.46
CA LYS A 77 2.83 3.60 -13.82
C LYS A 77 3.76 4.00 -12.67
N ASN A 78 3.25 4.08 -11.44
CA ASN A 78 4.05 4.55 -10.31
C ASN A 78 5.02 3.48 -9.79
N PHE A 79 4.68 2.20 -9.97
CA PHE A 79 5.44 1.05 -9.49
C PHE A 79 6.14 0.28 -10.62
N ASP A 80 6.14 0.83 -11.83
CA ASP A 80 6.85 0.28 -12.98
C ASP A 80 6.52 -1.21 -13.23
N VAL A 81 5.24 -1.58 -13.02
CA VAL A 81 4.78 -2.97 -13.06
C VAL A 81 4.73 -3.47 -14.50
N ASN A 82 5.41 -4.60 -14.75
CA ASN A 82 5.38 -5.25 -16.05
C ASN A 82 4.06 -6.01 -16.28
N ILE A 83 3.14 -5.41 -17.03
CA ILE A 83 1.83 -6.02 -17.31
C ILE A 83 1.97 -7.30 -18.15
N SER A 84 3.03 -7.41 -18.97
CA SER A 84 3.27 -8.58 -19.83
C SER A 84 3.35 -9.90 -19.06
N GLU A 85 3.77 -9.86 -17.80
CA GLU A 85 3.83 -11.03 -16.90
C GLU A 85 2.46 -11.64 -16.62
N PHE A 86 1.39 -10.85 -16.70
CA PHE A 86 0.03 -11.27 -16.38
C PHE A 86 -0.74 -11.83 -17.60
N PHE A 87 -0.25 -11.61 -18.83
CA PHE A 87 -0.91 -12.08 -20.05
C PHE A 87 -0.60 -13.56 -20.38
N ASN A 88 0.45 -14.13 -19.80
CA ASN A 88 0.88 -15.52 -20.05
C ASN A 88 0.40 -16.53 -19.00
N ALA A 89 -0.54 -16.13 -18.13
CA ALA A 89 -1.15 -17.06 -17.17
C ALA A 89 -2.19 -17.95 -17.87
N SER A 90 -1.73 -18.95 -18.62
CA SER A 90 -2.47 -20.17 -18.93
C SER A 90 -2.61 -21.04 -17.66
N ASN A 91 -3.13 -20.46 -16.59
CA ASN A 91 -3.41 -21.17 -15.35
C ASN A 91 -4.75 -20.65 -14.82
N PRO A 92 -5.82 -21.49 -14.82
CA PRO A 92 -7.13 -21.06 -14.38
C PRO A 92 -7.08 -20.74 -12.88
N LEU A 93 -7.63 -19.59 -12.52
CA LEU A 93 -8.00 -19.23 -11.15
C LEU A 93 -9.05 -20.21 -10.60
#